data_AF-A0ABD3TUY9-F1
#
_entry.id   AF-A0ABD3TUY9-F1
#
_cell.length_a   1.000
_cell.length_b   1.000
_cell.length_c   1.000
_cell.angle_alpha   90.00
_cell.angle_beta   90.00
_cell.angle_gamma   90.00
#
_symmetry.space_group_name_H-M   'P 1'
#
loop_
_entity.id
_entity.type
_entity.pdbx_description
1 polymer ?
#
loop_
_entity_poly.entity_id
_entity_poly.type
_entity_poly.pdbx_seq_one_letter_code
_entity_poly.pdbx_strand_id
1 'polypeptide(L)'
;MVLILDLQDFLLRARVLKLYRQALRISRRAPPNAKDELRQMVRQEMENNRTCKDKQRIRFLISDGLERLKRLDETLDMQGH
;
A
#
# COMPACT_ATOMS: atom_id res chain seq x y z
N MET A 1 14.06 -10.75 -19.15
CA MET A 1 13.06 -10.27 -20.13
C MET A 1 12.50 -8.94 -19.63
N VAL A 2 12.72 -7.84 -20.34
CA VAL A 2 12.13 -6.55 -19.99
C VAL A 2 10.68 -6.57 -20.45
N LEU A 3 9.74 -6.59 -19.51
CA LEU A 3 8.33 -6.43 -19.83
C LEU A 3 8.13 -4.96 -20.24
N ILE A 4 7.89 -4.73 -21.53
CA ILE A 4 7.47 -3.41 -22.01
C ILE A 4 6.08 -3.16 -21.43
N LEU A 5 6.00 -2.24 -20.48
CA LEU A 5 4.74 -1.78 -19.92
C LEU A 5 4.14 -0.77 -20.90
N ASP A 6 2.84 -0.89 -21.16
CA ASP A 6 2.13 0.23 -21.76
C ASP A 6 2.07 1.42 -20.79
N LEU A 7 1.71 2.60 -21.30
CA LEU A 7 1.68 3.82 -20.49
C LEU A 7 0.74 3.68 -19.28
N GLN A 8 -0.39 2.99 -19.44
CA GLN A 8 -1.34 2.82 -18.34
C GLN A 8 -0.76 1.92 -17.25
N ASP A 9 -0.10 0.83 -17.63
CA ASP A 9 0.52 -0.12 -16.70
C ASP A 9 1.69 0.54 -15.96
N PHE A 10 2.46 1.37 -16.65
CA PHE A 10 3.51 2.19 -16.03
C PHE A 10 2.93 3.13 -14.96
N LEU A 11 1.87 3.87 -15.30
CA LEU A 11 1.23 4.81 -14.37
C LEU A 11 0.58 4.07 -13.19
N LEU A 12 -0.07 2.94 -13.42
CA LEU A 12 -0.65 2.11 -12.35
C LEU A 12 0.45 1.57 -11.43
N ARG A 13 1.54 1.05 -11.98
CA ARG A 13 2.69 0.59 -11.19
C ARG A 13 3.28 1.71 -10.33
N ALA A 14 3.42 2.91 -10.88
CA ALA A 14 3.89 4.07 -10.13
C ALA A 14 2.96 4.40 -8.95
N ARG A 15 1.63 4.33 -9.15
CA ARG A 15 0.64 4.54 -8.08
C ARG A 15 0.70 3.46 -7.00
N VAL A 16 0.81 2.18 -7.37
CA VAL A 16 0.97 1.07 -6.42
C VAL A 16 2.24 1.27 -5.57
N LEU A 17 3.36 1.60 -6.20
CA LEU A 17 4.61 1.85 -5.47
C LEU A 17 4.52 3.08 -4.55
N LYS A 18 3.80 4.13 -4.96
CA LYS A 18 3.54 5.29 -4.10
C LYS A 18 2.74 4.88 -2.86
N LEU A 19 1.65 4.14 -3.05
CA LEU A 19 0.82 3.60 -1.96
C LEU A 19 1.66 2.75 -1.00
N TYR A 20 2.44 1.80 -1.52
CA TYR A 20 3.31 0.94 -0.71
C TYR A 20 4.29 1.73 0.15
N ARG A 21 4.98 2.71 -0.43
CA ARG A 21 5.93 3.56 0.32
C ARG A 21 5.22 4.38 1.39
N GLN A 22 4.02 4.89 1.11
CA GLN A 22 3.23 5.63 2.09
C GLN A 22 2.80 4.73 3.24
N ALA A 23 2.31 3.53 2.94
CA ALA A 23 1.93 2.53 3.94
C ALA A 23 3.11 2.20 4.87
N LEU A 24 4.28 1.91 4.31
CA LEU A 24 5.49 1.65 5.10
C LEU A 24 5.93 2.84 5.97
N ARG A 25 5.67 4.08 5.56
CA ARG A 25 5.99 5.26 6.38
C ARG A 25 5.05 5.38 7.56
N ILE A 26 3.73 5.20 7.33
CA ILE A 26 2.72 5.26 8.39
C ILE A 26 2.92 4.12 9.38
N SER A 27 3.22 2.90 8.92
CA SER A 27 3.54 1.77 9.81
C SER A 27 4.69 2.05 10.77
N ARG A 28 5.62 2.97 10.44
CA ARG A 28 6.73 3.32 11.34
C ARG A 28 6.30 4.16 12.54
N ARG A 29 5.15 4.82 12.45
CA ARG A 29 4.54 5.63 13.50
C ARG A 29 3.80 4.77 14.54
N ALA A 30 3.54 3.51 14.21
CA ALA A 30 2.89 2.58 15.11
C ALA A 30 3.75 2.32 16.36
N PRO A 31 3.11 1.97 17.50
CA PRO A 31 3.79 1.58 18.71
C PRO A 31 4.81 0.44 18.49
N PRO A 32 5.89 0.34 19.30
CA PRO A 32 6.97 -0.63 19.08
C PRO A 32 6.53 -2.09 18.97
N ASN A 33 5.49 -2.48 19.72
CA ASN A 33 4.91 -3.83 19.71
C ASN A 33 4.11 -4.16 18.44
N ALA A 34 3.55 -3.16 17.75
CA ALA A 34 2.69 -3.35 16.57
C ALA A 34 3.40 -3.01 15.24
N LYS A 35 4.53 -2.31 15.29
CA LYS A 35 5.24 -1.77 14.12
C LYS A 35 5.70 -2.84 13.13
N ASP A 36 6.29 -3.92 13.62
CA ASP A 36 6.79 -5.00 12.76
C ASP A 36 5.64 -5.79 12.15
N GLU A 37 4.58 -6.03 12.91
CA GLU A 37 3.37 -6.70 12.44
C GLU A 37 2.70 -5.90 11.32
N LEU A 38 2.48 -4.60 11.52
CA LEU A 38 1.92 -3.69 10.51
C LEU A 38 2.77 -3.66 9.24
N ARG A 39 4.09 -3.64 9.39
CA ARG A 39 5.01 -3.68 8.23
C ARG A 39 4.89 -5.00 7.48
N GLN A 40 4.74 -6.14 8.16
CA GLN A 40 4.54 -7.43 7.52
C GLN A 40 3.19 -7.51 6.83
N MET A 41 2.11 -7.02 7.44
CA MET A 41 0.80 -6.96 6.79
C MET A 41 0.85 -6.16 5.49
N VAL A 42 1.47 -4.97 5.49
CA VAL A 42 1.62 -4.15 4.28
C VAL A 42 2.38 -4.89 3.18
N ARG A 43 3.43 -5.65 3.53
CA ARG A 43 4.18 -6.47 2.57
C ARG A 43 3.35 -7.62 2.03
N GLN A 44 2.64 -8.32 2.91
CA GLN A 44 1.82 -9.46 2.55
C GLN A 44 0.70 -9.05 1.59
N GLU A 45 0.04 -7.91 1.82
CA GLU A 45 -0.99 -7.39 0.93
C GLU A 45 -0.48 -7.10 -0.49
N MET A 46 0.76 -6.59 -0.60
CA MET A 46 1.40 -6.37 -1.90
C MET A 46 1.74 -7.69 -2.59
N GLU A 47 2.24 -8.69 -1.84
CA GLU A 47 2.59 -9.99 -2.40
C GLU A 47 1.34 -10.78 -2.83
N ASN A 48 0.26 -10.74 -2.03
CA ASN A 48 -1.04 -11.35 -2.33
C ASN A 48 -1.60 -10.87 -3.68
N ASN A 49 -1.30 -9.64 -4.09
CA ASN A 49 -1.79 -9.03 -5.32
C ASN A 49 -0.72 -8.91 -6.42
N ARG A 50 0.49 -9.45 -6.21
CA ARG A 50 1.65 -9.27 -7.11
C ARG A 50 1.38 -9.72 -8.55
N THR A 51 0.56 -10.75 -8.72
CA THR A 51 0.23 -11.32 -10.03
C THR A 51 -1.04 -10.75 -10.65
N CYS A 52 -1.70 -9.79 -9.99
CA CYS A 52 -2.90 -9.14 -10.51
C CYS A 52 -2.55 -8.35 -11.78
N LYS A 53 -3.22 -8.69 -12.89
CA LYS A 53 -3.06 -8.02 -14.21
C LYS A 53 -4.30 -7.23 -14.63
N ASP A 54 -5.39 -7.33 -13.88
CA ASP A 54 -6.63 -6.61 -14.16
C ASP A 54 -6.48 -5.13 -13.72
N LYS A 55 -6.45 -4.23 -14.70
CA LYS A 55 -6.28 -2.79 -14.47
C LYS A 55 -7.39 -2.18 -13.63
N GLN A 56 -8.64 -2.64 -13.78
CA GLN A 56 -9.77 -2.16 -12.99
C GLN A 56 -9.65 -2.65 -11.54
N ARG A 57 -9.29 -3.91 -11.34
CA ARG A 57 -9.00 -4.45 -10.01
C ARG A 57 -7.85 -3.71 -9.33
N ILE A 58 -6.76 -3.44 -10.05
CA ILE A 58 -5.62 -2.65 -9.53
C ILE A 58 -6.08 -1.25 -9.11
N ARG A 59 -6.89 -0.56 -9.94
CA ARG A 59 -7.43 0.76 -9.59
C ARG A 59 -8.28 0.72 -8.33
N PHE A 60 -9.15 -0.28 -8.22
CA PHE A 60 -9.96 -0.50 -7.02
C PHE A 60 -9.10 -0.71 -5.78
N LEU A 61 -8.11 -1.62 -5.84
CA LEU A 61 -7.20 -1.91 -4.74
C LEU A 61 -6.37 -0.69 -4.32
N ILE A 62 -5.99 0.17 -5.26
CA ILE A 62 -5.32 1.44 -4.94
C ILE A 62 -6.26 2.35 -4.15
N SER A 63 -7.51 2.50 -4.57
CA SER A 63 -8.50 3.36 -3.88
C SER A 63 -8.82 2.82 -2.48
N ASP A 64 -9.12 1.52 -2.37
CA ASP A 64 -9.38 0.85 -1.10
C ASP A 64 -8.18 0.95 -0.15
N GLY A 65 -6.97 0.67 -0.66
CA GLY A 65 -5.74 0.78 0.11
C GLY A 65 -5.46 2.20 0.61
N LEU A 66 -5.76 3.23 -0.18
CA LEU A 66 -5.65 4.63 0.26
C LEU A 66 -6.62 4.96 1.38
N GLU A 67 -7.87 4.48 1.29
CA GLU A 67 -8.88 4.70 2.33
C GLU A 67 -8.52 4.00 3.64
N ARG A 68 -8.13 2.72 3.57
CA ARG A 68 -7.64 1.96 4.73
C ARG A 68 -6.45 2.65 5.38
N LEU A 69 -5.54 3.17 4.55
CA LEU A 69 -4.34 3.85 5.04
C LEU A 69 -4.65 5.19 5.71
N LYS A 70 -5.63 5.95 5.20
CA LYS A 70 -6.11 7.19 5.83
C LYS A 70 -6.66 6.92 7.24
N ARG A 71 -7.51 5.90 7.38
CA ARG A 71 -8.09 5.50 8.67
C ARG A 71 -7.01 5.05 9.65
N LEU A 72 -6.00 4.31 9.18
CA LEU A 72 -4.85 3.91 10.00
C LEU A 72 -4.06 5.13 10.48
N ASP A 73 -3.77 6.08 9.59
CA ASP A 73 -3.04 7.30 9.94
C ASP A 73 -3.78 8.12 11.00
N GLU A 74 -5.08 8.31 10.82
CA GLU A 74 -5.96 8.99 11.79
C GLU A 74 -6.00 8.28 13.14
N THR A 75 -6.02 6.94 13.14
CA THR A 75 -5.99 6.15 14.38
C THR A 75 -4.66 6.31 15.12
N LEU A 76 -3.55 6.31 14.38
CA LEU A 76 -2.22 6.52 14.94
C LEU A 76 -2.00 7.97 15.41
N ASP A 77 -2.59 8.95 14.73
CA ASP A 77 -2.61 10.35 15.17
C ASP A 77 -3.31 10.48 16.52
N MET A 78 -4.49 9.87 16.69
CA MET A 78 -5.25 9.91 17.94
C MET A 78 -4.54 9.22 19.12
N GLN A 79 -3.72 8.20 18.85
CA GLN A 79 -2.94 7.49 19.88
C GLN A 79 -1.65 8.24 20.30
N GLY A 80 -1.26 9.28 19.56
CA GLY A 80 -0.04 10.07 19.80
C GLY A 80 -0.19 11.21 20.81
N HIS A 81 -1.26 11.22 21.61
CA HIS A 81 -1.56 12.21 22.65
C HIS A 81 -1.59 11.58 24.05
#